data_AF-A0A2U1L2J4-F1
#
_entry.id   AF-A0A2U1L2J4-F1
#
_cell.length_a   1.000
_cell.length_b   1.000
_cell.length_c   1.000
_cell.angle_alpha   90.00
_cell.angle_beta   90.00
_cell.angle_gamma   90.00
#
_symmetry.space_group_name_H-M   'P 1'
#
loop_
_entity.id
_entity.type
_entity.pdbx_description
1 polymer ?
#
loop_
_entity_poly.entity_id
_entity_poly.type
_entity_poly.pdbx_seq_one_letter_code
_entity_poly.pdbx_strand_id
1 'polypeptide(L)'
;MSFKDDFNHLKIQLKDVMTVTNNFGDKPIGSGGFGDVYKGELVLQKGARMVTFKRLDRKFGQGDVEFWKGIMLLSGLKHKNVATLLHFCNEDKERILVYKYAARGSLDKYLNDASLTWIQRLEILQNWRNCYTEKRLEDIILPGLKEQINQESLSTFAAIANRCLNRDHKERPHMIEVVKELEAAIHQQVKGGRRIVAFKRLDRQYGQGGTQFWNKIRVLSKYKHKNIISLLGFCDDNYEMILIYEYASHGSLDHYLSELDFLTWNLRLKICVGAALGLTYLHDPMKKTQKGVIHRNITSANILLDENWSAKITDFGMLKVVSSDEPQTDHVDNIVGTIGYCDPSYMERGIFSKKSDVYSFGVVLFEVMCGRLCCDFDDGQLNLLVHKWIKAYEQKRLSDIIFKELMEQMDLGSLDAFSSIAYQCMKKACDERPSMSEIIKELELALEQEWLSKLENGKVCEIVSAIECISADSFLPDNIENPRFTNVLRGVIHNGFKVEVKTKFLSPKIVYTVNLVFKHSGADHGTHIPFKFKLEGEGHYSNSYVVHVREDGWLMIELHQFTSRKRAHDFMIEFLPLFEITSSRVEYFLEGIEFRPIENFKVINQKATSGSLELARFNLLD
;
A
#
# COMPACT_ATOMS: atom_id res chain seq x y z
N MET A 1 -36.10 37.23 -11.87
CA MET A 1 -34.65 37.02 -11.99
C MET A 1 -34.37 36.45 -13.37
N SER A 2 -33.40 37.00 -14.08
CA SER A 2 -33.09 36.52 -15.43
C SER A 2 -32.31 35.20 -15.33
N PHE A 3 -32.52 34.27 -16.25
CA PHE A 3 -31.81 32.98 -16.34
C PHE A 3 -30.27 33.08 -16.26
N LYS A 4 -29.70 34.25 -16.57
CA LYS A 4 -28.27 34.51 -16.49
C LYS A 4 -27.78 34.73 -15.06
N ASP A 5 -28.67 35.09 -14.14
CA ASP A 5 -28.31 35.46 -12.77
C ASP A 5 -27.92 34.25 -11.92
N ASP A 6 -28.46 33.07 -12.22
CA ASP A 6 -28.23 31.83 -11.46
C ASP A 6 -26.77 31.34 -11.54
N PHE A 7 -26.04 31.71 -12.59
CA PHE A 7 -24.65 31.29 -12.82
C PHE A 7 -23.62 32.40 -12.54
N ASN A 8 -24.05 33.54 -11.99
CA ASN A 8 -23.14 34.67 -11.72
C ASN A 8 -21.94 34.27 -10.83
N HIS A 9 -22.12 33.31 -9.93
CA HIS A 9 -21.07 32.77 -9.08
C HIS A 9 -19.95 32.03 -9.83
N LEU A 10 -20.19 31.63 -11.09
CA LEU A 10 -19.21 31.00 -11.98
C LEU A 10 -18.61 31.99 -12.99
N LYS A 11 -19.05 33.26 -13.00
CA LYS A 11 -18.58 34.24 -13.98
C LYS A 11 -17.18 34.74 -13.62
N ILE A 12 -16.28 34.77 -14.59
CA ILE A 12 -14.95 35.36 -14.48
C ILE A 12 -14.79 36.54 -15.44
N GLN A 13 -14.06 37.57 -15.02
CA GLN A 13 -13.78 38.75 -15.83
C GLN A 13 -12.76 38.43 -16.93
N LEU A 14 -12.97 38.99 -18.12
CA LEU A 14 -12.12 38.75 -19.27
C LEU A 14 -10.68 39.23 -19.05
N LYS A 15 -10.50 40.33 -18.31
CA LYS A 15 -9.18 40.86 -17.97
C LYS A 15 -8.30 39.81 -17.25
N ASP A 16 -8.91 39.01 -16.38
CA ASP A 16 -8.20 37.99 -15.60
C ASP A 16 -7.82 36.83 -16.53
N VAL A 17 -8.74 36.44 -17.44
CA VAL A 17 -8.46 35.44 -18.46
C VAL A 17 -7.35 35.88 -19.42
N MET A 18 -7.39 37.12 -19.90
CA MET A 18 -6.35 37.67 -20.80
C MET A 18 -5.00 37.73 -20.11
N THR A 19 -4.95 38.18 -18.85
CA THR A 19 -3.70 38.24 -18.07
C THR A 19 -3.08 36.85 -17.95
N VAL A 20 -3.90 35.84 -17.63
CA VAL A 20 -3.46 34.46 -17.43
C VAL A 20 -3.05 33.76 -18.72
N THR A 21 -3.69 34.10 -19.85
CA THR A 21 -3.42 33.49 -21.15
C THR A 21 -2.42 34.28 -22.00
N ASN A 22 -1.77 35.30 -21.43
CA ASN A 22 -0.90 36.23 -22.15
C ASN A 22 -1.58 36.80 -23.42
N ASN A 23 -2.84 37.25 -23.26
CA ASN A 23 -3.73 37.69 -24.34
C ASN A 23 -3.90 36.65 -25.46
N PHE A 24 -3.93 35.36 -25.10
CA PHE A 24 -3.91 34.22 -26.03
C PHE A 24 -2.70 34.20 -26.98
N GLY A 25 -1.59 34.83 -26.58
CA GLY A 25 -0.35 34.87 -27.34
C GLY A 25 0.42 33.54 -27.32
N ASP A 26 0.16 32.71 -26.31
CA ASP A 26 0.77 31.38 -26.19
C ASP A 26 0.15 30.36 -27.14
N LYS A 27 0.93 29.39 -27.59
CA LYS A 27 0.46 28.32 -28.48
C LYS A 27 -0.67 27.51 -27.82
N PRO A 28 -1.81 27.29 -28.50
CA PRO A 28 -2.88 26.44 -27.97
C PRO A 28 -2.39 25.03 -27.61
N ILE A 29 -2.85 24.50 -26.47
CA ILE A 29 -2.58 23.12 -26.04
C ILE A 29 -3.46 22.09 -26.74
N GLY A 30 -4.51 22.55 -27.42
CA GLY A 30 -5.36 21.77 -28.30
C GLY A 30 -6.25 22.70 -29.12
N SER A 31 -6.56 22.28 -30.34
CA SER A 31 -7.45 23.00 -31.26
C SER A 31 -8.49 22.01 -31.80
N GLY A 32 -9.77 22.36 -31.73
CA GLY A 32 -10.86 21.54 -32.26
C GLY A 32 -11.82 22.36 -33.09
N GLY A 33 -12.85 21.72 -33.68
CA GLY A 33 -13.81 22.38 -34.57
C GLY A 33 -14.62 23.53 -33.95
N PHE A 34 -14.53 23.73 -32.64
CA PHE A 34 -15.27 24.76 -31.90
C PHE A 34 -14.35 25.80 -31.24
N GLY A 35 -13.05 25.78 -31.52
CA GLY A 35 -12.09 26.78 -31.03
C GLY A 35 -10.88 26.20 -30.31
N ASP A 36 -10.07 27.12 -29.81
CA ASP A 36 -8.75 26.83 -29.26
C ASP A 36 -8.78 26.69 -27.75
N VAL A 37 -7.87 25.85 -27.26
CA VAL A 37 -7.74 25.50 -25.87
C VAL A 37 -6.39 25.96 -25.37
N TYR A 38 -6.42 26.79 -24.34
CA TYR A 38 -5.25 27.34 -23.67
C TYR A 38 -5.20 26.81 -22.24
N LYS A 39 -4.02 26.72 -21.67
CA LYS A 39 -3.85 26.50 -20.22
C LYS A 39 -3.40 27.80 -19.59
N GLY A 40 -3.69 27.97 -18.32
CA GLY A 40 -3.09 29.03 -17.53
C GLY A 40 -3.45 28.91 -16.06
N GLU A 41 -2.65 29.55 -15.23
CA GLU A 41 -2.81 29.55 -13.79
C GLU A 41 -3.74 30.69 -13.37
N LEU A 42 -4.94 30.35 -12.92
CA LEU A 42 -5.94 31.33 -12.52
C LEU A 42 -5.91 31.54 -11.00
N VAL A 43 -5.61 32.76 -10.56
CA VAL A 43 -5.60 33.13 -9.13
C VAL A 43 -7.00 33.51 -8.67
N LEU A 44 -7.57 32.74 -7.75
CA LEU A 44 -8.88 32.99 -7.14
C LEU A 44 -8.73 33.22 -5.63
N GLN A 45 -9.80 33.67 -4.96
CA GLN A 45 -9.82 33.90 -3.51
C GLN A 45 -9.46 32.65 -2.66
N LYS A 46 -9.49 31.45 -3.25
CA LYS A 46 -9.12 30.18 -2.60
C LYS A 46 -7.74 29.64 -3.02
N GLY A 47 -6.93 30.43 -3.72
CA GLY A 47 -5.61 30.05 -4.23
C GLY A 47 -5.54 30.04 -5.75
N ALA A 48 -4.32 29.91 -6.26
CA ALA A 48 -4.03 29.76 -7.68
C ALA A 48 -4.38 28.34 -8.15
N ARG A 49 -4.94 28.21 -9.35
CA ARG A 49 -5.36 26.91 -9.89
C ARG A 49 -5.07 26.85 -11.37
N MET A 50 -4.41 25.77 -11.79
CA MET A 50 -4.25 25.48 -13.21
C MET A 50 -5.61 25.13 -13.83
N VAL A 51 -5.99 25.88 -14.85
CA VAL A 51 -7.26 25.72 -15.55
C VAL A 51 -7.06 25.68 -17.06
N THR A 52 -8.07 25.17 -17.75
CA THR A 52 -8.12 25.12 -19.20
C THR A 52 -9.13 26.12 -19.71
N PHE A 53 -8.70 27.06 -20.53
CA PHE A 53 -9.53 28.06 -21.20
C PHE A 53 -9.86 27.57 -22.60
N LYS A 54 -11.09 27.13 -22.81
CA LYS A 54 -11.60 26.83 -24.14
C LYS A 54 -12.27 28.08 -24.70
N ARG A 55 -11.56 28.78 -25.57
CA ARG A 55 -12.05 29.96 -26.28
C ARG A 55 -12.83 29.50 -27.51
N LEU A 56 -14.14 29.70 -27.50
CA LEU A 56 -15.01 29.24 -28.58
C LEU A 56 -14.93 30.18 -29.78
N ASP A 57 -14.74 29.60 -30.97
CA ASP A 57 -14.74 30.36 -32.22
C ASP A 57 -16.18 30.71 -32.63
N ARG A 58 -16.41 31.99 -32.95
CA ARG A 58 -17.71 32.53 -33.38
C ARG A 58 -17.78 32.78 -34.88
N LYS A 59 -16.69 32.55 -35.64
CA LYS A 59 -16.62 32.79 -37.09
C LYS A 59 -17.70 32.09 -37.91
N PHE A 60 -18.29 31.01 -37.40
CA PHE A 60 -19.35 30.24 -38.06
C PHE A 60 -20.70 30.23 -37.33
N GLY A 61 -20.92 31.12 -36.34
CA GLY A 61 -22.21 31.25 -35.63
C GLY A 61 -22.57 30.12 -34.65
N GLN A 62 -21.78 29.06 -34.57
CA GLN A 62 -21.98 27.86 -33.71
C GLN A 62 -21.25 27.96 -32.35
N GLY A 63 -21.00 29.16 -31.84
CA GLY A 63 -20.27 29.34 -30.59
C GLY A 63 -21.18 29.59 -29.38
N ASP A 64 -22.31 30.27 -29.56
CA ASP A 64 -23.16 30.74 -28.46
C ASP A 64 -24.06 29.65 -27.87
N VAL A 65 -24.65 28.80 -28.72
CA VAL A 65 -25.56 27.74 -28.27
C VAL A 65 -24.78 26.69 -27.49
N GLU A 66 -23.61 26.33 -27.98
CA GLU A 66 -22.64 25.39 -27.43
C GLU A 66 -22.07 25.90 -26.11
N PHE A 67 -21.78 27.21 -26.03
CA PHE A 67 -21.36 27.88 -24.81
C PHE A 67 -22.39 27.75 -23.69
N TRP A 68 -23.64 28.14 -23.97
CA TRP A 68 -24.70 28.10 -22.95
C TRP A 68 -25.12 26.67 -22.59
N LYS A 69 -25.18 25.75 -23.56
CA LYS A 69 -25.40 24.32 -23.28
C LYS A 69 -24.30 23.74 -22.38
N GLY A 70 -23.05 24.09 -22.64
CA GLY A 70 -21.91 23.67 -21.82
C GLY A 70 -22.03 24.15 -20.37
N ILE A 71 -22.43 25.42 -20.17
CA ILE A 71 -22.68 25.97 -18.82
C ILE A 71 -23.81 25.21 -18.12
N MET A 72 -24.97 25.10 -18.77
CA MET A 72 -26.16 24.47 -18.19
C MET A 72 -25.93 23.03 -17.76
N LEU A 73 -25.27 22.22 -18.60
CA LEU A 73 -25.04 20.81 -18.31
C LEU A 73 -23.93 20.62 -17.28
N LEU A 74 -22.81 21.32 -17.43
CA LEU A 74 -21.60 21.03 -16.65
C LEU A 74 -21.53 21.78 -15.31
N SER A 75 -22.35 22.82 -15.09
CA SER A 75 -22.47 23.45 -13.76
C SER A 75 -23.14 22.51 -12.74
N GLY A 76 -24.06 21.65 -13.19
CA GLY A 76 -24.82 20.73 -12.35
C GLY A 76 -24.25 19.31 -12.27
N LEU A 77 -23.41 18.90 -13.22
CA LEU A 77 -22.88 17.54 -13.30
C LEU A 77 -21.50 17.44 -12.63
N LYS A 78 -21.45 16.78 -11.47
CA LYS A 78 -20.20 16.42 -10.78
C LYS A 78 -19.98 14.92 -10.85
N HIS A 79 -19.07 14.49 -11.72
CA HIS A 79 -18.67 13.09 -11.81
C HIS A 79 -17.16 12.99 -12.06
N LYS A 80 -16.51 11.97 -11.46
CA LYS A 80 -15.05 11.77 -11.55
C LYS A 80 -14.51 11.62 -12.98
N ASN A 81 -15.36 11.19 -13.92
CA ASN A 81 -15.00 10.94 -15.32
C ASN A 81 -15.58 11.99 -16.31
N VAL A 82 -16.11 13.12 -15.82
CA VAL A 82 -16.64 14.22 -16.66
C VAL A 82 -15.85 15.49 -16.36
N ALA A 83 -15.43 16.21 -17.40
CA ALA A 83 -14.67 17.46 -17.25
C ALA A 83 -15.49 18.49 -16.45
N THR A 84 -14.96 18.92 -15.31
CA THR A 84 -15.64 19.86 -14.41
C THR A 84 -15.48 21.29 -14.93
N LEU A 85 -16.61 21.95 -15.22
CA LEU A 85 -16.65 23.38 -15.47
C LEU A 85 -16.42 24.13 -14.15
N LEU A 86 -15.51 25.10 -14.17
CA LEU A 86 -15.17 25.93 -13.01
C LEU A 86 -15.71 27.34 -13.16
N HIS A 87 -15.48 27.97 -14.31
CA HIS A 87 -15.92 29.33 -14.59
C HIS A 87 -16.29 29.49 -16.07
N PHE A 88 -16.91 30.62 -16.40
CA PHE A 88 -17.09 31.05 -17.78
C PHE A 88 -16.89 32.56 -17.94
N CYS A 89 -16.47 32.98 -19.13
CA CYS A 89 -16.39 34.38 -19.51
C CYS A 89 -17.28 34.66 -20.73
N ASN A 90 -18.07 35.73 -20.63
CA ASN A 90 -18.96 36.23 -21.67
C ASN A 90 -18.92 37.77 -21.68
N GLU A 91 -17.74 38.31 -21.96
CA GLU A 91 -17.47 39.75 -22.04
C GLU A 91 -16.84 40.06 -23.41
N ASP A 92 -17.02 41.28 -23.92
CA ASP A 92 -16.42 41.79 -25.17
C ASP A 92 -16.45 40.84 -26.37
N LYS A 93 -17.57 40.14 -26.54
CA LYS A 93 -17.83 39.11 -27.57
C LYS A 93 -17.07 37.79 -27.41
N GLU A 94 -16.25 37.64 -26.38
CA GLU A 94 -15.57 36.40 -26.03
C GLU A 94 -16.54 35.38 -25.42
N ARG A 95 -16.27 34.10 -25.67
CA ARG A 95 -17.00 32.95 -25.14
C ARG A 95 -16.01 31.93 -24.66
N ILE A 96 -15.68 31.97 -23.37
CA ILE A 96 -14.61 31.16 -22.82
C ILE A 96 -15.16 30.28 -21.71
N LEU A 97 -15.01 28.96 -21.88
CA LEU A 97 -15.33 27.99 -20.83
C LEU A 97 -14.04 27.62 -20.10
N VAL A 98 -14.08 27.67 -18.78
CA VAL A 98 -12.92 27.42 -17.92
C VAL A 98 -13.12 26.09 -17.21
N TYR A 99 -12.33 25.10 -17.56
CA TYR A 99 -12.41 23.74 -16.99
C TYR A 99 -11.27 23.45 -16.02
N LYS A 100 -11.48 22.43 -15.17
CA LYS A 100 -10.36 21.80 -14.46
C LYS A 100 -9.36 21.26 -15.48
N TYR A 101 -8.09 21.65 -15.33
CA TYR A 101 -7.03 21.17 -16.19
C TYR A 101 -6.83 19.66 -16.05
N ALA A 102 -6.80 18.96 -17.18
CA ALA A 102 -6.46 17.54 -17.27
C ALA A 102 -5.02 17.41 -17.75
N ALA A 103 -4.11 17.05 -16.84
CA ALA A 103 -2.67 17.20 -17.02
C ALA A 103 -2.07 16.37 -18.17
N ARG A 104 -2.70 15.23 -18.49
CA ARG A 104 -2.29 14.39 -19.61
C ARG A 104 -2.97 14.74 -20.93
N GLY A 105 -3.74 15.83 -20.96
CA GLY A 105 -4.39 16.30 -22.17
C GLY A 105 -5.33 15.27 -22.78
N SER A 106 -5.52 15.36 -24.09
CA SER A 106 -6.49 14.57 -24.81
C SER A 106 -5.97 13.18 -25.15
N LEU A 107 -6.84 12.17 -25.08
CA LEU A 107 -6.50 10.76 -25.30
C LEU A 107 -5.89 10.50 -26.69
N ASP A 108 -6.30 11.25 -27.71
CA ASP A 108 -5.81 11.16 -29.09
C ASP A 108 -4.30 11.32 -29.22
N LYS A 109 -3.66 12.07 -28.31
CA LYS A 109 -2.20 12.28 -28.29
C LYS A 109 -1.42 11.02 -27.96
N TYR A 110 -2.05 10.02 -27.34
CA TYR A 110 -1.44 8.75 -26.99
C TYR A 110 -1.80 7.63 -27.98
N LEU A 111 -2.57 7.94 -29.03
CA LEU A 111 -3.03 6.94 -29.98
C LEU A 111 -2.03 6.62 -31.10
N ASN A 112 -0.89 7.33 -31.21
CA ASN A 112 0.06 7.32 -32.35
C ASN A 112 1.50 6.81 -32.06
N ASP A 113 1.80 6.24 -30.90
CA ASP A 113 3.03 5.41 -30.70
C ASP A 113 2.92 4.15 -31.60
N ALA A 114 3.99 3.40 -31.94
CA ALA A 114 3.99 2.29 -32.94
C ALA A 114 2.91 1.20 -32.71
N SER A 115 2.26 1.27 -31.56
CA SER A 115 0.83 1.06 -31.33
C SER A 115 -0.21 1.87 -32.19
N LEU A 116 -0.09 1.87 -33.54
CA LEU A 116 -0.98 2.36 -34.64
C LEU A 116 -1.12 3.88 -34.91
N THR A 117 -1.49 4.29 -36.14
CA THR A 117 -1.87 5.70 -36.47
C THR A 117 -3.38 5.93 -36.67
N TRP A 118 -3.92 7.10 -36.29
CA TRP A 118 -5.36 7.43 -36.36
C TRP A 118 -5.93 7.75 -37.77
N ILE A 119 -5.11 8.16 -38.74
CA ILE A 119 -5.57 8.39 -40.13
C ILE A 119 -5.78 7.06 -40.87
N GLN A 120 -4.99 6.02 -40.53
CA GLN A 120 -5.24 4.62 -40.93
C GLN A 120 -6.39 3.98 -40.14
N ARG A 121 -6.68 4.43 -38.91
CA ARG A 121 -7.87 4.00 -38.13
C ARG A 121 -9.18 4.65 -38.63
N LEU A 122 -9.11 5.80 -39.33
CA LEU A 122 -10.26 6.45 -39.97
C LEU A 122 -10.60 5.87 -41.37
N GLU A 123 -9.64 5.28 -42.08
CA GLU A 123 -9.90 4.50 -43.31
C GLU A 123 -10.54 3.11 -43.03
N ILE A 124 -10.53 2.64 -41.77
CA ILE A 124 -11.09 1.33 -41.37
C ILE A 124 -12.52 1.42 -40.78
N LEU A 125 -13.08 2.63 -40.59
CA LEU A 125 -14.48 2.77 -40.15
C LEU A 125 -15.52 2.46 -41.24
N GLN A 126 -15.09 2.11 -42.46
CA GLN A 126 -15.95 1.49 -43.46
C GLN A 126 -15.90 -0.05 -43.46
N ASN A 127 -14.89 -0.68 -42.82
CA ASN A 127 -14.69 -2.14 -42.85
C ASN A 127 -14.80 -2.83 -41.48
N TRP A 128 -14.79 -2.11 -40.36
CA TRP A 128 -14.88 -2.73 -39.03
C TRP A 128 -16.15 -3.58 -38.83
N ARG A 129 -17.29 -3.10 -39.34
CA ARG A 129 -18.56 -3.84 -39.32
C ARG A 129 -18.50 -5.11 -40.19
N ASN A 130 -17.80 -5.03 -41.33
CA ASN A 130 -17.58 -6.16 -42.23
C ASN A 130 -16.64 -7.19 -41.58
N CYS A 131 -15.51 -6.78 -41.00
CA CYS A 131 -14.59 -7.67 -40.28
C CYS A 131 -15.25 -8.33 -39.05
N TYR A 132 -16.11 -7.62 -38.31
CA TYR A 132 -16.91 -8.22 -37.24
C TYR A 132 -17.89 -9.27 -37.76
N THR A 133 -18.58 -8.98 -38.88
CA THR A 133 -19.56 -9.89 -39.51
C THR A 133 -18.88 -11.10 -40.17
N GLU A 134 -17.66 -10.92 -40.68
CA GLU A 134 -16.81 -11.94 -41.31
C GLU A 134 -15.90 -12.71 -40.32
N LYS A 135 -15.99 -12.42 -39.01
CA LYS A 135 -15.13 -13.01 -37.94
C LYS A 135 -13.62 -12.78 -38.12
N ARG A 136 -13.22 -11.67 -38.73
CA ARG A 136 -11.82 -11.26 -38.99
C ARG A 136 -11.34 -10.15 -38.06
N LEU A 137 -11.77 -10.18 -36.79
CA LEU A 137 -11.39 -9.18 -35.78
C LEU A 137 -9.89 -9.20 -35.45
N GLU A 138 -9.23 -10.33 -35.66
CA GLU A 138 -7.80 -10.49 -35.39
C GLU A 138 -6.91 -9.70 -36.37
N ASP A 139 -7.41 -9.36 -37.55
CA ASP A 139 -6.67 -8.67 -38.62
C ASP A 139 -6.55 -7.16 -38.36
N ILE A 140 -7.30 -6.64 -37.39
CA ILE A 140 -7.36 -5.20 -37.04
C ILE A 140 -6.73 -4.90 -35.67
N ILE A 141 -6.31 -5.93 -34.93
CA ILE A 141 -5.70 -5.80 -33.60
C ILE A 141 -4.18 -5.81 -33.75
N LEU A 142 -3.50 -4.92 -33.04
CA LEU A 142 -2.04 -4.88 -33.02
C LEU A 142 -1.44 -6.24 -32.63
N PRO A 143 -0.41 -6.74 -33.33
CA PRO A 143 0.21 -8.02 -33.02
C PRO A 143 0.63 -8.18 -31.56
N GLY A 144 1.23 -7.14 -30.95
CA GLY A 144 1.64 -7.16 -29.54
C GLY A 144 0.48 -7.18 -28.53
N LEU A 145 -0.71 -6.75 -28.93
CA LEU A 145 -1.93 -6.86 -28.11
C LEU A 145 -2.65 -8.19 -28.31
N LYS A 146 -2.48 -8.83 -29.48
CA LYS A 146 -3.13 -10.11 -29.82
C LYS A 146 -2.75 -11.22 -28.85
N GLU A 147 -1.49 -11.29 -28.42
CA GLU A 147 -1.02 -12.29 -27.45
C GLU A 147 -1.49 -12.02 -26.01
N GLN A 148 -1.93 -10.80 -25.72
CA GLN A 148 -2.31 -10.38 -24.37
C GLN A 148 -3.81 -10.48 -24.11
N ILE A 149 -4.65 -10.59 -25.15
CA ILE A 149 -6.10 -10.51 -25.03
C ILE A 149 -6.72 -11.91 -25.06
N ASN A 150 -7.56 -12.21 -24.08
CA ASN A 150 -8.38 -13.42 -24.06
C ASN A 150 -9.46 -13.36 -25.16
N GLN A 151 -9.63 -14.44 -25.91
CA GLN A 151 -10.55 -14.47 -27.06
C GLN A 151 -12.02 -14.25 -26.68
N GLU A 152 -12.44 -14.70 -25.49
CA GLU A 152 -13.80 -14.49 -24.98
C GLU A 152 -14.01 -13.01 -24.62
N SER A 153 -13.03 -12.41 -23.95
CA SER A 153 -12.99 -10.97 -23.66
C SER A 153 -13.07 -10.13 -24.93
N LEU A 154 -12.26 -10.49 -25.94
CA LEU A 154 -12.24 -9.81 -27.23
C LEU A 154 -13.60 -9.89 -27.94
N SER A 155 -14.22 -11.06 -27.92
CA SER A 155 -15.51 -11.29 -28.56
C SER A 155 -16.60 -10.45 -27.91
N THR A 156 -16.64 -10.42 -26.58
CA THR A 156 -17.58 -9.58 -25.82
C THR A 156 -17.39 -8.10 -26.11
N PHE A 157 -16.13 -7.63 -26.08
CA PHE A 157 -15.81 -6.23 -26.38
C PHE A 157 -16.21 -5.83 -27.81
N ALA A 158 -15.91 -6.68 -28.80
CA ALA A 158 -16.25 -6.41 -30.19
C ALA A 158 -17.77 -6.40 -30.42
N ALA A 159 -18.51 -7.29 -29.75
CA ALA A 159 -19.96 -7.37 -29.86
C ALA A 159 -20.65 -6.10 -29.33
N ILE A 160 -20.23 -5.59 -28.17
CA ILE A 160 -20.79 -4.36 -27.61
C ILE A 160 -20.43 -3.15 -28.46
N ALA A 161 -19.18 -3.05 -28.93
CA ALA A 161 -18.74 -1.98 -29.84
C ALA A 161 -19.59 -1.95 -31.12
N ASN A 162 -20.02 -3.11 -31.64
CA ASN A 162 -20.77 -3.19 -32.89
C ASN A 162 -22.21 -2.72 -32.73
N ARG A 163 -22.82 -3.04 -31.59
CA ARG A 163 -24.16 -2.53 -31.26
C ARG A 163 -24.14 -1.02 -31.00
N CYS A 164 -23.07 -0.48 -30.40
CA CYS A 164 -22.89 0.97 -30.24
C CYS A 164 -22.80 1.71 -31.59
N LEU A 165 -22.26 1.07 -32.63
CA LEU A 165 -22.13 1.62 -33.98
C LEU A 165 -23.35 1.38 -34.88
N ASN A 166 -24.47 0.91 -34.34
CA ASN A 166 -25.67 0.66 -35.15
C ASN A 166 -26.18 1.97 -35.81
N ARG A 167 -26.59 1.87 -37.09
CA ARG A 167 -27.13 3.00 -37.85
C ARG A 167 -28.46 3.46 -37.28
N ASP A 168 -29.29 2.50 -36.86
CA ASP A 168 -30.51 2.82 -36.11
C ASP A 168 -30.13 3.16 -34.67
N HIS A 169 -30.45 4.38 -34.24
CA HIS A 169 -30.16 4.85 -32.89
C HIS A 169 -31.03 4.16 -31.83
N LYS A 170 -32.16 3.55 -32.20
CA LYS A 170 -33.03 2.80 -31.29
C LYS A 170 -32.47 1.43 -30.93
N GLU A 171 -31.66 0.86 -31.81
CA GLU A 171 -31.01 -0.44 -31.65
C GLU A 171 -29.64 -0.34 -30.95
N ARG A 172 -29.24 0.88 -30.53
CA ARG A 172 -28.01 1.09 -29.75
C ARG A 172 -28.27 0.75 -28.28
N PRO A 173 -27.33 0.06 -27.61
CA PRO A 173 -27.50 -0.33 -26.22
C PRO A 173 -27.53 0.88 -25.29
N HIS A 174 -28.18 0.73 -24.14
CA HIS A 174 -28.11 1.75 -23.09
C HIS A 174 -26.72 1.71 -22.42
N MET A 175 -26.26 2.85 -21.88
CA MET A 175 -24.92 2.94 -21.26
C MET A 175 -24.74 1.96 -20.09
N ILE A 176 -25.81 1.61 -19.37
CA ILE A 176 -25.78 0.61 -18.29
C ILE A 176 -25.41 -0.78 -18.84
N GLU A 177 -25.97 -1.15 -19.99
CA GLU A 177 -25.66 -2.42 -20.67
C GLU A 177 -24.24 -2.42 -21.19
N VAL A 178 -23.78 -1.29 -21.76
CA VAL A 178 -22.40 -1.11 -22.21
C VAL A 178 -21.41 -1.32 -21.06
N VAL A 179 -21.64 -0.69 -19.90
CA VAL A 179 -20.76 -0.84 -18.73
C VAL A 179 -20.75 -2.28 -18.22
N LYS A 180 -21.93 -2.90 -18.08
CA LYS A 180 -22.05 -4.29 -17.61
C LYS A 180 -21.29 -5.28 -18.50
N GLU A 181 -21.34 -5.10 -19.81
CA GLU A 181 -20.65 -5.98 -20.75
C GLU A 181 -19.14 -5.70 -20.83
N LEU A 182 -18.72 -4.45 -20.66
CA LEU A 182 -17.29 -4.12 -20.50
C LEU A 182 -16.71 -4.75 -19.22
N GLU A 183 -17.46 -4.75 -18.12
CA GLU A 183 -17.08 -5.45 -16.88
C GLU A 183 -16.99 -6.97 -17.09
N ALA A 184 -17.93 -7.56 -17.84
CA ALA A 184 -17.88 -8.97 -18.19
C ALA A 184 -16.66 -9.31 -19.07
N ALA A 185 -16.32 -8.46 -20.04
CA ALA A 185 -15.12 -8.63 -20.87
C ALA A 185 -13.84 -8.56 -20.01
N ILE A 186 -13.75 -7.65 -19.04
CA ILE A 186 -12.61 -7.59 -18.10
C ILE A 186 -12.54 -8.87 -17.26
N HIS A 187 -13.67 -9.36 -16.77
CA HIS A 187 -13.69 -10.61 -15.99
C HIS A 187 -13.22 -11.81 -16.82
N GLN A 188 -13.64 -11.92 -18.09
CA GLN A 188 -13.17 -12.96 -19.02
C GLN A 188 -11.67 -12.87 -19.29
N GLN A 189 -11.13 -11.65 -19.38
CA GLN A 189 -9.69 -11.40 -19.53
C GLN A 189 -8.89 -11.96 -18.34
N VAL A 190 -9.37 -11.73 -17.12
CA VAL A 190 -8.71 -12.19 -15.88
C VAL A 190 -8.83 -13.71 -15.71
N LYS A 191 -9.96 -14.30 -16.12
CA LYS A 191 -10.20 -15.75 -16.04
C LYS A 191 -9.31 -16.56 -16.99
N GLY A 192 -8.86 -15.97 -18.10
CA GLY A 192 -8.01 -16.60 -19.11
C GLY A 192 -6.50 -16.43 -18.92
N GLY A 193 -6.06 -15.70 -17.89
CA GLY A 193 -4.64 -15.53 -17.61
C GLY A 193 -4.00 -16.82 -17.09
N ARG A 194 -2.78 -17.15 -17.55
CA ARG A 194 -1.96 -18.19 -16.92
C ARG A 194 -1.67 -17.78 -15.48
N ARG A 195 -2.33 -18.41 -14.51
CA ARG A 195 -2.07 -18.22 -13.08
C ARG A 195 -1.09 -19.30 -12.61
N ILE A 196 0.05 -18.90 -12.05
CA ILE A 196 0.94 -19.82 -11.35
C ILE A 196 0.26 -20.26 -10.06
N VAL A 197 0.21 -21.57 -9.82
CA VAL A 197 -0.46 -22.18 -8.67
C VAL A 197 0.41 -23.29 -8.09
N ALA A 198 0.25 -23.57 -6.80
CA ALA A 198 0.95 -24.65 -6.11
C ALA A 198 0.04 -25.89 -5.99
N PHE A 199 0.55 -27.06 -6.39
CA PHE A 199 -0.15 -28.33 -6.26
C PHE A 199 0.46 -29.15 -5.11
N LYS A 200 -0.33 -29.43 -4.07
CA LYS A 200 0.06 -30.32 -2.97
C LYS A 200 -0.66 -31.66 -3.11
N ARG A 201 0.04 -32.66 -3.62
CA ARG A 201 -0.43 -34.07 -3.65
C ARG A 201 -0.28 -34.67 -2.26
N LEU A 202 -1.34 -35.24 -1.71
CA LEU A 202 -1.32 -35.91 -0.41
C LEU A 202 -1.10 -37.41 -0.59
N ASP A 203 -0.27 -37.99 0.28
CA ASP A 203 -0.03 -39.43 0.29
C ASP A 203 -1.05 -40.15 1.19
N ARG A 204 -1.77 -41.11 0.61
CA ARG A 204 -2.74 -41.95 1.32
C ARG A 204 -2.08 -43.04 2.17
N GLN A 205 -0.83 -43.44 1.87
CA GLN A 205 -0.16 -44.59 2.51
C GLN A 205 0.18 -44.35 3.99
N TYR A 206 0.36 -43.09 4.41
CA TYR A 206 0.71 -42.72 5.79
C TYR A 206 -0.48 -42.21 6.63
N GLY A 207 -1.72 -42.55 6.25
CA GLY A 207 -2.91 -42.18 7.04
C GLY A 207 -3.30 -40.68 6.98
N GLN A 208 -2.65 -39.89 6.12
CA GLN A 208 -2.89 -38.44 5.99
C GLN A 208 -4.12 -38.10 5.10
N GLY A 209 -4.73 -39.07 4.43
CA GLY A 209 -5.59 -38.79 3.26
C GLY A 209 -6.98 -38.24 3.55
N GLY A 210 -7.80 -38.90 4.38
CA GLY A 210 -9.24 -38.58 4.45
C GLY A 210 -9.55 -37.31 5.25
N THR A 211 -9.40 -37.40 6.57
CA THR A 211 -9.84 -36.34 7.49
C THR A 211 -9.04 -35.04 7.32
N GLN A 212 -7.73 -35.12 7.09
CA GLN A 212 -6.88 -33.93 6.97
C GLN A 212 -7.20 -33.16 5.68
N PHE A 213 -7.44 -33.86 4.56
CA PHE A 213 -7.82 -33.25 3.28
C PHE A 213 -9.13 -32.48 3.39
N TRP A 214 -10.18 -33.11 3.94
CA TRP A 214 -11.49 -32.45 4.08
C TRP A 214 -11.49 -31.33 5.13
N ASN A 215 -10.70 -31.45 6.20
CA ASN A 215 -10.51 -30.36 7.16
C ASN A 215 -9.88 -29.13 6.51
N LYS A 216 -8.82 -29.33 5.71
CA LYS A 216 -8.16 -28.26 4.94
C LYS A 216 -9.16 -27.55 4.03
N ILE A 217 -9.94 -28.31 3.24
CA ILE A 217 -10.95 -27.74 2.34
C ILE A 217 -12.01 -26.96 3.12
N ARG A 218 -12.53 -27.53 4.21
CA ARG A 218 -13.58 -26.90 5.02
C ARG A 218 -13.16 -25.56 5.62
N VAL A 219 -11.94 -25.45 6.12
CA VAL A 219 -11.39 -24.21 6.69
C VAL A 219 -11.00 -23.26 5.56
N LEU A 220 -10.15 -23.64 4.62
CA LEU A 220 -9.62 -22.71 3.63
C LEU A 220 -10.65 -22.22 2.60
N SER A 221 -11.81 -22.87 2.48
CA SER A 221 -12.94 -22.36 1.70
C SER A 221 -13.67 -21.20 2.40
N LYS A 222 -13.61 -21.14 3.74
CA LYS A 222 -14.37 -20.15 4.55
C LYS A 222 -13.48 -19.05 5.13
N TYR A 223 -12.28 -19.39 5.57
CA TYR A 223 -11.36 -18.50 6.25
C TYR A 223 -10.44 -17.87 5.21
N LYS A 224 -10.58 -16.56 4.99
CA LYS A 224 -9.86 -15.80 3.97
C LYS A 224 -9.20 -14.58 4.62
N HIS A 225 -7.88 -14.52 4.57
CA HIS A 225 -7.07 -13.46 5.18
C HIS A 225 -5.77 -13.32 4.38
N LYS A 226 -5.20 -12.10 4.32
CA LYS A 226 -3.97 -11.83 3.55
C LYS A 226 -2.79 -12.72 3.99
N ASN A 227 -2.71 -13.01 5.29
CA ASN A 227 -1.66 -13.83 5.90
C ASN A 227 -2.01 -15.32 6.06
N ILE A 228 -2.98 -15.82 5.29
CA ILE A 228 -3.34 -17.25 5.23
C ILE A 228 -3.32 -17.68 3.78
N ILE A 229 -2.71 -18.83 3.49
CA ILE A 229 -2.62 -19.35 2.13
C ILE A 229 -4.01 -19.61 1.53
N SER A 230 -4.25 -19.10 0.33
CA SER A 230 -5.53 -19.27 -0.35
C SER A 230 -5.63 -20.62 -1.05
N LEU A 231 -6.60 -21.45 -0.66
CA LEU A 231 -7.05 -22.60 -1.45
C LEU A 231 -7.86 -22.11 -2.67
N LEU A 232 -7.43 -22.53 -3.86
CA LEU A 232 -8.03 -22.21 -5.16
C LEU A 232 -8.90 -23.35 -5.69
N GLY A 233 -8.57 -24.59 -5.35
CA GLY A 233 -9.30 -25.77 -5.78
C GLY A 233 -8.74 -27.04 -5.16
N PHE A 234 -9.35 -28.18 -5.49
CA PHE A 234 -8.88 -29.50 -5.07
C PHE A 234 -9.24 -30.55 -6.13
N CYS A 235 -8.55 -31.68 -6.10
CA CYS A 235 -8.84 -32.89 -6.88
C CYS A 235 -8.99 -34.06 -5.90
N ASP A 236 -10.07 -34.82 -6.06
CA ASP A 236 -10.29 -36.11 -5.41
C ASP A 236 -10.78 -37.08 -6.49
N ASP A 237 -9.84 -37.61 -7.27
CA ASP A 237 -10.13 -38.49 -8.41
C ASP A 237 -9.09 -39.60 -8.49
N ASN A 238 -9.47 -40.79 -8.96
CA ASN A 238 -8.57 -41.94 -9.19
C ASN A 238 -7.57 -42.22 -8.04
N TYR A 239 -8.04 -42.13 -6.78
CA TYR A 239 -7.23 -42.29 -5.55
C TYR A 239 -6.22 -41.16 -5.27
N GLU A 240 -6.19 -40.12 -6.11
CA GLU A 240 -5.38 -38.92 -5.92
C GLU A 240 -6.11 -37.86 -5.11
N MET A 241 -5.44 -37.30 -4.10
CA MET A 241 -5.93 -36.17 -3.31
C MET A 241 -4.97 -35.01 -3.48
N ILE A 242 -5.36 -34.01 -4.26
CA ILE A 242 -4.49 -32.87 -4.61
C ILE A 242 -5.17 -31.58 -4.17
N LEU A 243 -4.45 -30.72 -3.45
CA LEU A 243 -4.89 -29.38 -3.08
C LEU A 243 -4.19 -28.36 -3.96
N ILE A 244 -4.94 -27.39 -4.48
CA ILE A 244 -4.45 -26.35 -5.39
C ILE A 244 -4.48 -25.02 -4.63
N TYR A 245 -3.32 -24.41 -4.42
CA TYR A 245 -3.15 -23.17 -3.68
C TYR A 245 -2.67 -22.03 -4.58
N GLU A 246 -2.83 -20.80 -4.08
CA GLU A 246 -2.00 -19.70 -4.59
C GLU A 246 -0.52 -20.02 -4.41
N TYR A 247 0.31 -19.51 -5.33
CA TYR A 247 1.74 -19.76 -5.31
C TYR A 247 2.44 -18.64 -4.52
N ALA A 248 2.98 -18.96 -3.35
CA ALA A 248 3.83 -18.06 -2.57
C ALA A 248 5.26 -18.15 -3.13
N SER A 249 5.67 -17.13 -3.89
CA SER A 249 6.82 -17.21 -4.81
C SER A 249 8.18 -17.34 -4.14
N HIS A 250 8.32 -16.90 -2.89
CA HIS A 250 9.55 -17.04 -2.11
C HIS A 250 9.56 -18.32 -1.26
N GLY A 251 8.54 -19.18 -1.29
CA GLY A 251 8.57 -20.44 -0.54
C GLY A 251 8.50 -20.23 0.98
N SER A 252 9.10 -21.12 1.78
CA SER A 252 8.96 -21.15 3.25
C SER A 252 10.04 -20.34 3.99
N LEU A 253 9.68 -19.82 5.17
CA LEU A 253 10.54 -18.96 5.99
C LEU A 253 11.81 -19.67 6.48
N ASP A 254 11.73 -20.94 6.81
CA ASP A 254 12.84 -21.77 7.30
C ASP A 254 14.06 -21.77 6.37
N HIS A 255 13.85 -21.71 5.05
CA HIS A 255 14.93 -21.65 4.06
C HIS A 255 15.79 -20.39 4.13
N TYR A 256 15.31 -19.32 4.75
CA TYR A 256 15.99 -18.02 4.77
C TYR A 256 16.55 -17.65 6.14
N LEU A 257 16.27 -18.43 7.18
CA LEU A 257 16.64 -18.04 8.54
C LEU A 257 18.15 -17.94 8.73
N SER A 258 18.91 -18.87 8.12
CA SER A 258 20.38 -18.89 8.12
C SER A 258 21.01 -17.99 7.05
N GLU A 259 20.24 -17.55 6.05
CA GLU A 259 20.72 -16.78 4.90
C GLU A 259 20.50 -15.27 5.15
N LEU A 260 21.50 -14.63 5.77
CA LEU A 260 21.40 -13.25 6.24
C LEU A 260 21.26 -12.20 5.13
N ASP A 261 21.61 -12.55 3.89
CA ASP A 261 21.50 -11.67 2.72
C ASP A 261 20.05 -11.43 2.27
N PHE A 262 19.12 -12.32 2.62
CA PHE A 262 17.73 -12.23 2.17
C PHE A 262 16.79 -11.63 3.22
N LEU A 263 17.04 -11.86 4.51
CA LEU A 263 16.15 -11.42 5.60
C LEU A 263 16.86 -10.50 6.58
N THR A 264 16.77 -9.20 6.33
CA THR A 264 17.14 -8.18 7.32
C THR A 264 16.29 -8.31 8.59
N TRP A 265 16.80 -7.82 9.72
CA TRP A 265 16.04 -7.84 10.97
C TRP A 265 14.68 -7.12 10.89
N ASN A 266 14.59 -6.03 10.13
CA ASN A 266 13.32 -5.32 9.91
C ASN A 266 12.30 -6.18 9.15
N LEU A 267 12.75 -6.90 8.12
CA LEU A 267 11.88 -7.78 7.34
C LEU A 267 11.41 -8.98 8.18
N ARG A 268 12.31 -9.53 9.01
CA ARG A 268 11.98 -10.57 9.99
C ARG A 268 10.85 -10.15 10.94
N LEU A 269 10.92 -8.94 11.50
CA LEU A 269 9.85 -8.38 12.34
C LEU A 269 8.51 -8.28 11.58
N LYS A 270 8.52 -7.77 10.34
CA LYS A 270 7.30 -7.68 9.51
C LYS A 270 6.68 -9.04 9.20
N ILE A 271 7.50 -10.04 8.92
CA ILE A 271 7.06 -11.43 8.72
C ILE A 271 6.40 -11.96 9.99
N CYS A 272 7.00 -11.74 11.16
CA CYS A 272 6.43 -12.14 12.46
C CYS A 272 5.10 -11.44 12.73
N VAL A 273 4.98 -10.13 12.48
CA VAL A 273 3.72 -9.39 12.62
C VAL A 273 2.66 -9.96 11.68
N GLY A 274 3.00 -10.20 10.41
CA GLY A 274 2.08 -10.80 9.44
C GLY A 274 1.59 -12.19 9.86
N ALA A 275 2.48 -13.05 10.32
CA ALA A 275 2.12 -14.37 10.83
C ALA A 275 1.23 -14.27 12.09
N ALA A 276 1.54 -13.37 13.02
CA ALA A 276 0.73 -13.14 14.21
C ALA A 276 -0.69 -12.65 13.88
N LEU A 277 -0.84 -11.75 12.90
CA LEU A 277 -2.13 -11.30 12.38
C LEU A 277 -2.94 -12.46 11.78
N GLY A 278 -2.30 -13.31 10.98
CA GLY A 278 -2.92 -14.51 10.41
C GLY A 278 -3.41 -15.48 11.50
N LEU A 279 -2.59 -15.73 12.52
CA LEU A 279 -2.92 -16.63 13.61
C LEU A 279 -4.04 -16.07 14.51
N THR A 280 -4.04 -14.76 14.75
CA THR A 280 -5.14 -14.06 15.45
C THR A 280 -6.47 -14.26 14.73
N TYR A 281 -6.49 -14.10 13.41
CA TYR A 281 -7.70 -14.30 12.61
C TYR A 281 -8.21 -15.74 12.66
N LEU A 282 -7.31 -16.74 12.74
CA LEU A 282 -7.70 -18.14 12.91
C LEU A 282 -8.32 -18.39 14.28
N HIS A 283 -7.67 -17.89 15.34
CA HIS A 283 -8.13 -18.07 16.71
C HIS A 283 -9.47 -17.39 16.96
N ASP A 284 -9.60 -16.14 16.51
CA ASP A 284 -10.74 -15.26 16.80
C ASP A 284 -11.23 -14.56 15.52
N PRO A 285 -11.93 -15.30 14.63
CA PRO A 285 -12.42 -14.75 13.37
C PRO A 285 -13.50 -13.69 13.60
N MET A 286 -13.43 -12.57 12.87
CA MET A 286 -14.36 -11.45 13.02
C MET A 286 -15.82 -11.80 12.70
N LYS A 287 -16.06 -12.79 11.81
CA LYS A 287 -17.42 -13.21 11.46
C LYS A 287 -17.96 -14.11 12.56
N LYS A 288 -19.04 -13.68 13.23
CA LYS A 288 -19.73 -14.45 14.29
C LYS A 288 -20.19 -15.85 13.85
N THR A 289 -20.35 -16.10 12.55
CA THR A 289 -20.70 -17.40 11.98
C THR A 289 -19.51 -18.37 11.85
N GLN A 290 -18.28 -17.86 12.04
CA GLN A 290 -17.05 -18.65 12.02
C GLN A 290 -16.63 -19.01 13.44
N LYS A 291 -16.15 -20.24 13.58
CA LYS A 291 -15.63 -20.81 14.83
C LYS A 291 -14.12 -20.55 14.93
N GLY A 292 -13.55 -20.54 16.12
CA GLY A 292 -12.09 -20.48 16.28
C GLY A 292 -11.42 -21.70 15.63
N VAL A 293 -10.18 -21.55 15.21
CA VAL A 293 -9.35 -22.62 14.63
C VAL A 293 -8.02 -22.65 15.34
N ILE A 294 -7.66 -23.80 15.90
CA ILE A 294 -6.32 -24.06 16.45
C ILE A 294 -5.53 -24.79 15.37
N HIS A 295 -4.36 -24.25 14.99
CA HIS A 295 -3.55 -24.74 13.88
C HIS A 295 -2.82 -26.04 14.20
N ARG A 296 -2.23 -26.13 15.40
CA ARG A 296 -1.50 -27.29 15.98
C ARG A 296 -0.19 -27.68 15.28
N ASN A 297 0.21 -26.95 14.25
CA ASN A 297 1.46 -27.20 13.53
C ASN A 297 2.12 -25.89 13.03
N ILE A 298 2.17 -24.87 13.89
CA ILE A 298 2.87 -23.62 13.55
C ILE A 298 4.38 -23.89 13.61
N THR A 299 5.06 -23.69 12.48
CA THR A 299 6.51 -23.83 12.30
C THR A 299 6.99 -22.81 11.27
N SER A 300 8.29 -22.52 11.21
CA SER A 300 8.86 -21.66 10.16
C SER A 300 8.67 -22.27 8.75
N ALA A 301 8.72 -23.60 8.62
CA ALA A 301 8.41 -24.30 7.35
C ALA A 301 6.93 -24.11 6.90
N ASN A 302 6.02 -23.86 7.84
CA ASN A 302 4.59 -23.65 7.57
C ASN A 302 4.20 -22.16 7.49
N ILE A 303 5.19 -21.26 7.42
CA ILE A 303 4.98 -19.84 7.10
C ILE A 303 5.63 -19.60 5.74
N LEU A 304 4.81 -19.45 4.71
CA LEU A 304 5.26 -19.13 3.35
C LEU A 304 5.41 -17.62 3.15
N LEU A 305 6.20 -17.24 2.17
CA LEU A 305 6.51 -15.86 1.80
C LEU A 305 6.06 -15.64 0.35
N ASP A 306 5.18 -14.67 0.13
CA ASP A 306 4.71 -14.28 -1.20
C ASP A 306 5.69 -13.33 -1.90
N GLU A 307 5.36 -12.86 -3.10
CA GLU A 307 6.18 -11.95 -3.92
C GLU A 307 6.59 -10.66 -3.21
N ASN A 308 5.84 -10.24 -2.19
CA ASN A 308 6.11 -9.04 -1.39
C ASN A 308 6.79 -9.37 -0.05
N TRP A 309 7.34 -10.57 0.10
CA TRP A 309 7.91 -11.10 1.36
C TRP A 309 6.91 -11.10 2.53
N SER A 310 5.61 -11.16 2.22
CA SER A 310 4.56 -11.19 3.23
C SER A 310 4.26 -12.62 3.67
N ALA A 311 4.10 -12.79 4.99
CA ALA A 311 3.86 -14.09 5.61
C ALA A 311 2.47 -14.66 5.25
N LYS A 312 2.42 -15.95 4.92
CA LYS A 312 1.19 -16.74 4.68
C LYS A 312 1.25 -18.06 5.44
N ILE A 313 0.39 -18.22 6.44
CA ILE A 313 0.28 -19.48 7.18
C ILE A 313 -0.28 -20.58 6.26
N THR A 314 0.36 -21.75 6.27
CA THR A 314 -0.01 -22.93 5.48
C THR A 314 -0.07 -24.20 6.36
N ASP A 315 -0.43 -25.30 5.71
CA ASP A 315 -0.46 -26.66 6.25
C ASP A 315 -1.40 -26.92 7.44
N PHE A 316 -2.67 -26.65 7.21
CA PHE A 316 -3.77 -26.88 8.14
C PHE A 316 -4.15 -28.36 8.36
N GLY A 317 -3.25 -29.31 8.14
CA GLY A 317 -3.57 -30.75 8.19
C GLY A 317 -3.91 -31.26 9.59
N MET A 318 -3.38 -30.59 10.60
CA MET A 318 -3.54 -30.94 12.01
C MET A 318 -4.58 -30.07 12.72
N LEU A 319 -5.25 -29.17 11.99
CA LEU A 319 -6.14 -28.16 12.56
C LEU A 319 -7.26 -28.78 13.40
N LYS A 320 -7.77 -28.01 14.37
CA LYS A 320 -9.04 -28.28 15.06
C LYS A 320 -9.93 -27.05 15.03
N VAL A 321 -11.20 -27.22 14.64
CA VAL A 321 -12.21 -26.16 14.73
C VAL A 321 -12.85 -26.21 16.12
N VAL A 322 -12.84 -25.09 16.83
CA VAL A 322 -13.29 -24.95 18.23
C VAL A 322 -14.42 -23.94 18.34
N SER A 323 -15.44 -24.23 19.15
CA SER A 323 -16.60 -23.35 19.32
C SER A 323 -16.19 -22.03 19.97
N SER A 324 -16.67 -20.90 19.46
CA SER A 324 -16.37 -19.57 20.00
C SER A 324 -16.96 -19.34 21.41
N ASP A 325 -17.90 -20.20 21.84
CA ASP A 325 -18.58 -20.12 23.14
C ASP A 325 -17.75 -20.73 24.30
N GLU A 326 -16.57 -21.29 24.02
CA GLU A 326 -15.65 -21.84 25.02
C GLU A 326 -14.23 -21.26 24.83
N PRO A 327 -13.96 -20.02 25.29
CA PRO A 327 -12.72 -19.32 24.93
C PRO A 327 -11.45 -19.85 25.63
N GLN A 328 -11.57 -20.85 26.50
CA GLN A 328 -10.53 -21.26 27.48
C GLN A 328 -10.58 -22.77 27.80
N THR A 329 -11.31 -23.60 27.05
CA THR A 329 -11.41 -25.03 27.40
C THR A 329 -10.22 -25.81 26.85
N ASP A 330 -9.55 -26.50 27.75
CA ASP A 330 -8.57 -27.54 27.45
C ASP A 330 -9.21 -28.60 26.54
N HIS A 331 -8.65 -28.80 25.35
CA HIS A 331 -9.12 -29.82 24.41
C HIS A 331 -8.21 -31.05 24.46
N VAL A 332 -8.82 -32.23 24.47
CA VAL A 332 -8.10 -33.51 24.45
C VAL A 332 -8.27 -34.16 23.08
N ASP A 333 -7.16 -34.47 22.42
CA ASP A 333 -7.11 -35.18 21.14
C ASP A 333 -5.72 -35.84 20.98
N ASN A 334 -5.52 -36.64 19.94
CA ASN A 334 -4.24 -37.27 19.64
C ASN A 334 -3.11 -36.23 19.58
N ILE A 335 -1.94 -36.57 20.13
CA ILE A 335 -0.75 -35.72 20.08
C ILE A 335 -0.24 -35.68 18.64
N VAL A 336 -0.25 -34.48 18.05
CA VAL A 336 0.23 -34.20 16.69
C VAL A 336 1.00 -32.87 16.70
N GLY A 337 1.93 -32.71 15.78
CA GLY A 337 2.73 -31.50 15.64
C GLY A 337 4.18 -31.83 15.30
N THR A 338 4.98 -30.79 15.09
CA THR A 338 6.40 -30.94 14.76
C THR A 338 7.25 -30.92 16.03
N ILE A 339 8.12 -31.93 16.18
CA ILE A 339 9.04 -32.06 17.32
C ILE A 339 9.89 -30.78 17.45
N GLY A 340 9.98 -30.23 18.65
CA GLY A 340 10.63 -28.94 18.93
C GLY A 340 9.66 -27.76 19.04
N TYR A 341 8.56 -27.77 18.29
CA TYR A 341 7.54 -26.71 18.35
C TYR A 341 6.39 -27.04 19.29
N CYS A 342 6.14 -28.33 19.55
CA CYS A 342 5.03 -28.75 20.38
C CYS A 342 5.12 -28.21 21.81
N ASP A 343 4.01 -27.66 22.28
CA ASP A 343 3.80 -27.25 23.67
C ASP A 343 4.11 -28.41 24.64
N PRO A 344 5.04 -28.25 25.60
CA PRO A 344 5.42 -29.30 26.53
C PRO A 344 4.24 -29.80 27.36
N SER A 345 3.33 -28.91 27.76
CA SER A 345 2.13 -29.29 28.53
C SER A 345 1.17 -30.13 27.68
N TYR A 346 1.10 -29.85 26.39
CA TYR A 346 0.37 -30.65 25.43
C TYR A 346 1.01 -32.02 25.20
N MET A 347 2.33 -32.08 25.06
CA MET A 347 3.07 -33.35 24.94
C MET A 347 2.94 -34.23 26.20
N GLU A 348 2.93 -33.61 27.39
CA GLU A 348 2.81 -34.33 28.67
C GLU A 348 1.39 -34.84 28.93
N ARG A 349 0.36 -34.06 28.58
CA ARG A 349 -1.03 -34.30 29.04
C ARG A 349 -2.03 -34.61 27.93
N GLY A 350 -1.66 -34.43 26.67
CA GLY A 350 -2.58 -34.53 25.52
C GLY A 350 -3.59 -33.39 25.44
N ILE A 351 -3.40 -32.33 26.22
CA ILE A 351 -4.28 -31.16 26.32
C ILE A 351 -3.72 -30.01 25.47
N PHE A 352 -4.51 -29.48 24.55
CA PHE A 352 -4.12 -28.32 23.73
C PHE A 352 -5.20 -27.25 23.72
N SER A 353 -4.78 -26.02 23.45
CA SER A 353 -5.66 -24.87 23.28
C SER A 353 -5.05 -23.89 22.26
N LYS A 354 -5.70 -22.75 22.06
CA LYS A 354 -5.11 -21.62 21.30
C LYS A 354 -3.72 -21.24 21.83
N LYS A 355 -3.48 -21.43 23.14
CA LYS A 355 -2.17 -21.17 23.78
C LYS A 355 -1.08 -22.17 23.37
N SER A 356 -1.44 -23.34 22.84
CA SER A 356 -0.45 -24.28 22.30
C SER A 356 0.10 -23.79 20.96
N ASP A 357 -0.71 -23.11 20.14
CA ASP A 357 -0.21 -22.39 18.96
C ASP A 357 0.67 -21.20 19.36
N VAL A 358 0.34 -20.50 20.45
CA VAL A 358 1.18 -19.41 21.00
C VAL A 358 2.57 -19.93 21.38
N TYR A 359 2.66 -21.09 22.04
CA TYR A 359 3.96 -21.71 22.34
C TYR A 359 4.75 -22.01 21.07
N SER A 360 4.09 -22.65 20.10
CA SER A 360 4.71 -23.00 18.81
C SER A 360 5.20 -21.75 18.06
N PHE A 361 4.42 -20.66 18.12
CA PHE A 361 4.81 -19.37 17.56
C PHE A 361 6.00 -18.75 18.29
N GLY A 362 6.09 -18.89 19.62
CA GLY A 362 7.27 -18.47 20.39
C GLY A 362 8.56 -19.16 19.94
N VAL A 363 8.50 -20.44 19.60
CA VAL A 363 9.63 -21.17 19.01
C VAL A 363 10.04 -20.57 17.67
N VAL A 364 9.07 -20.25 16.79
CA VAL A 364 9.33 -19.55 15.52
C VAL A 364 9.96 -18.17 15.75
N LEU A 365 9.52 -17.41 16.75
CA LEU A 365 10.13 -16.12 17.08
C LEU A 365 11.61 -16.29 17.46
N PHE A 366 11.95 -17.29 18.27
CA PHE A 366 13.35 -17.59 18.57
C PHE A 366 14.14 -18.02 17.34
N GLU A 367 13.56 -18.82 16.43
CA GLU A 367 14.20 -19.18 15.18
C GLU A 367 14.54 -17.95 14.33
N VAL A 368 13.59 -17.02 14.23
CA VAL A 368 13.74 -15.75 13.52
C VAL A 368 14.82 -14.87 14.15
N MET A 369 14.83 -14.73 15.47
CA MET A 369 15.81 -13.94 16.21
C MET A 369 17.20 -14.55 16.19
N CYS A 370 17.31 -15.87 16.33
CA CYS A 370 18.60 -16.57 16.38
C CYS A 370 19.17 -16.86 14.99
N GLY A 371 18.36 -16.68 13.94
CA GLY A 371 18.64 -17.04 12.55
C GLY A 371 18.88 -18.53 12.32
N ARG A 372 18.44 -19.39 13.23
CA ARG A 372 18.71 -20.84 13.18
C ARG A 372 17.47 -21.62 13.57
N LEU A 373 17.30 -22.80 12.99
CA LEU A 373 16.18 -23.68 13.31
C LEU A 373 16.27 -24.20 14.75
N CYS A 374 15.12 -24.55 15.33
CA CYS A 374 15.01 -25.05 16.70
C CYS A 374 15.51 -26.49 16.87
N CYS A 375 15.71 -27.19 15.76
CA CYS A 375 16.35 -28.48 15.67
C CYS A 375 17.59 -28.41 14.78
N ASP A 376 18.63 -29.10 15.20
CA ASP A 376 19.83 -29.33 14.41
C ASP A 376 20.16 -30.83 14.40
N PHE A 377 20.75 -31.31 13.31
CA PHE A 377 21.21 -32.69 13.18
C PHE A 377 22.73 -32.70 13.22
N ASP A 378 23.28 -32.98 14.39
CA ASP A 378 24.73 -33.11 14.59
C ASP A 378 25.07 -34.59 14.80
N ASP A 379 25.99 -35.12 14.01
CA ASP A 379 26.43 -36.53 14.01
C ASP A 379 25.27 -37.56 14.04
N GLY A 380 24.18 -37.26 13.31
CA GLY A 380 22.99 -38.12 13.23
C GLY A 380 22.06 -38.09 14.46
N GLN A 381 22.33 -37.22 15.45
CA GLN A 381 21.46 -37.02 16.61
C GLN A 381 20.64 -35.73 16.49
N LEU A 382 19.36 -35.81 16.82
CA LEU A 382 18.45 -34.66 16.87
C LEU A 382 18.75 -33.82 18.11
N ASN A 383 19.28 -32.61 17.90
CA ASN A 383 19.56 -31.65 18.95
C ASN A 383 18.48 -30.56 18.98
N LEU A 384 17.66 -30.54 20.04
CA LEU A 384 16.65 -29.50 20.25
C LEU A 384 17.25 -28.30 20.99
N LEU A 385 17.25 -27.13 20.36
CA LEU A 385 17.87 -25.90 20.89
C LEU A 385 16.94 -25.11 21.81
N VAL A 386 15.64 -25.42 21.80
CA VAL A 386 14.57 -24.73 22.56
C VAL A 386 14.94 -24.52 24.03
N HIS A 387 15.44 -25.56 24.71
CA HIS A 387 15.84 -25.47 26.11
C HIS A 387 17.08 -24.58 26.34
N LYS A 388 18.01 -24.52 25.35
CA LYS A 388 19.19 -23.64 25.41
C LYS A 388 18.76 -22.19 25.25
N TRP A 389 17.78 -21.91 24.40
CA TRP A 389 17.23 -20.57 24.19
C TRP A 389 16.53 -20.01 25.43
N ILE A 390 15.67 -20.81 26.06
CA ILE A 390 15.02 -20.45 27.33
C ILE A 390 16.07 -20.10 28.39
N LYS A 391 17.07 -20.97 28.58
CA LYS A 391 18.16 -20.72 29.54
C LYS A 391 18.98 -19.48 29.21
N ALA A 392 19.29 -19.26 27.94
CA ALA A 392 20.06 -18.09 27.50
C ALA A 392 19.30 -16.79 27.79
N TYR A 393 17.98 -16.73 27.54
CA TYR A 393 17.16 -15.59 27.92
C TYR A 393 17.16 -15.36 29.44
N GLU A 394 16.88 -16.40 30.23
CA GLU A 394 16.85 -16.33 31.71
C GLU A 394 18.17 -15.88 32.32
N GLN A 395 19.28 -16.25 31.69
CA GLN A 395 20.64 -15.88 32.11
C GLN A 395 21.13 -14.56 31.52
N LYS A 396 20.31 -13.87 30.71
CA LYS A 396 20.69 -12.65 29.96
C LYS A 396 21.92 -12.85 29.05
N ARG A 397 21.97 -14.00 28.38
CA ARG A 397 23.04 -14.44 27.47
C ARG A 397 22.52 -14.66 26.05
N LEU A 398 21.59 -13.82 25.59
CA LEU A 398 21.05 -13.88 24.23
C LEU A 398 22.15 -13.70 23.17
N SER A 399 23.22 -12.97 23.51
CA SER A 399 24.38 -12.80 22.64
C SER A 399 25.06 -14.11 22.22
N ASP A 400 24.90 -15.17 23.01
CA ASP A 400 25.55 -16.45 22.76
C ASP A 400 24.78 -17.31 21.74
N ILE A 401 23.51 -16.97 21.48
CA ILE A 401 22.60 -17.78 20.65
C ILE A 401 22.12 -17.06 19.39
N ILE A 402 22.35 -15.75 19.27
CA ILE A 402 22.00 -14.97 18.07
C ILE A 402 23.21 -14.89 17.14
N PHE A 403 23.00 -15.02 15.83
CA PHE A 403 24.07 -14.81 14.86
C PHE A 403 24.66 -13.41 14.98
N LYS A 404 25.98 -13.32 15.01
CA LYS A 404 26.68 -12.06 15.32
C LYS A 404 26.29 -10.94 14.35
N GLU A 405 26.28 -11.26 13.06
CA GLU A 405 25.94 -10.35 11.97
C GLU A 405 24.46 -9.92 12.00
N LEU A 406 23.58 -10.76 12.56
CA LEU A 406 22.17 -10.42 12.76
C LEU A 406 22.00 -9.52 14.01
N MET A 407 22.75 -9.79 15.07
CA MET A 407 22.76 -8.98 16.28
C MET A 407 23.27 -7.56 16.03
N GLU A 408 24.23 -7.40 15.13
CA GLU A 408 24.73 -6.09 14.69
C GLU A 408 23.66 -5.26 13.97
N GLN A 409 22.58 -5.88 13.46
CA GLN A 409 21.45 -5.17 12.85
C GLN A 409 20.36 -4.75 13.85
N MET A 410 20.42 -5.25 15.09
CA MET A 410 19.38 -5.11 16.10
C MET A 410 19.68 -3.97 17.07
N ASP A 411 18.66 -3.18 17.36
CA ASP A 411 18.58 -2.41 18.59
C ASP A 411 18.58 -3.30 19.83
N LEU A 412 19.13 -2.80 20.92
CA LEU A 412 18.92 -3.37 22.26
C LEU A 412 17.45 -3.29 22.72
N GLY A 413 16.76 -2.16 22.53
CA GLY A 413 15.35 -2.00 22.90
C GLY A 413 14.40 -2.88 22.08
N SER A 414 14.62 -3.00 20.77
CA SER A 414 13.89 -3.96 19.93
C SER A 414 14.19 -5.39 20.31
N LEU A 415 15.48 -5.73 20.49
CA LEU A 415 15.88 -7.07 20.91
C LEU A 415 15.25 -7.44 22.25
N ASP A 416 15.22 -6.51 23.21
CA ASP A 416 14.60 -6.71 24.53
C ASP A 416 13.08 -6.93 24.38
N ALA A 417 12.38 -6.08 23.61
CA ALA A 417 10.95 -6.24 23.38
C ALA A 417 10.63 -7.57 22.68
N PHE A 418 11.34 -7.88 21.60
CA PHE A 418 11.14 -9.10 20.81
C PHE A 418 11.48 -10.37 21.59
N SER A 419 12.63 -10.40 22.25
CA SER A 419 13.07 -11.58 23.02
C SER A 419 12.18 -11.81 24.25
N SER A 420 11.70 -10.74 24.88
CA SER A 420 10.74 -10.81 25.99
C SER A 420 9.43 -11.45 25.56
N ILE A 421 8.81 -10.96 24.47
CA ILE A 421 7.55 -11.54 24.00
C ILE A 421 7.72 -12.98 23.51
N ALA A 422 8.84 -13.30 22.84
CA ALA A 422 9.16 -14.67 22.42
C ALA A 422 9.29 -15.62 23.61
N TYR A 423 10.00 -15.21 24.67
CA TYR A 423 10.13 -15.98 25.90
C TYR A 423 8.80 -16.17 26.63
N GLN A 424 7.98 -15.12 26.73
CA GLN A 424 6.65 -15.21 27.35
C GLN A 424 5.73 -16.20 26.63
N CYS A 425 5.80 -16.26 25.28
CA CYS A 425 5.07 -17.26 24.50
C CYS A 425 5.43 -18.71 24.88
N MET A 426 6.67 -18.95 25.31
CA MET A 426 7.21 -20.27 25.62
C MET A 426 7.11 -20.67 27.11
N LYS A 427 6.36 -19.93 27.93
CA LYS A 427 6.11 -20.31 29.33
C LYS A 427 5.44 -21.68 29.45
N LYS A 428 5.80 -22.44 30.49
CA LYS A 428 5.25 -23.79 30.70
C LYS A 428 3.75 -23.76 30.98
N ALA A 429 3.30 -22.87 31.86
CA ALA A 429 1.88 -22.65 32.13
C ALA A 429 1.22 -21.87 30.99
N CYS A 430 0.10 -22.36 30.46
CA CYS A 430 -0.63 -21.75 29.35
C CYS A 430 -1.23 -20.37 29.72
N ASP A 431 -1.62 -20.18 30.98
CA ASP A 431 -2.22 -18.94 31.48
C ASP A 431 -1.20 -17.80 31.61
N GLU A 432 0.10 -18.12 31.73
CA GLU A 432 1.18 -17.13 31.75
C GLU A 432 1.58 -16.66 30.35
N ARG A 433 1.14 -17.36 29.30
CA ARG A 433 1.45 -16.98 27.93
C ARG A 433 0.59 -15.77 27.52
N PRO A 434 1.09 -14.86 26.68
CA PRO A 434 0.33 -13.71 26.21
C PRO A 434 -0.80 -14.13 25.25
N SER A 435 -1.75 -13.24 25.04
CA SER A 435 -2.73 -13.32 23.94
C SER A 435 -2.07 -12.93 22.61
N MET A 436 -2.64 -13.37 21.49
CA MET A 436 -2.13 -12.96 20.18
C MET A 436 -2.18 -11.44 19.96
N SER A 437 -3.16 -10.74 20.55
CA SER A 437 -3.23 -9.27 20.49
C SER A 437 -2.07 -8.59 21.21
N GLU A 438 -1.66 -9.12 22.38
CA GLU A 438 -0.49 -8.61 23.10
C GLU A 438 0.79 -8.91 22.33
N ILE A 439 0.89 -10.10 21.72
CA ILE A 439 2.03 -10.47 20.88
C ILE A 439 2.19 -9.51 19.71
N ILE A 440 1.11 -9.21 18.96
CA ILE A 440 1.14 -8.25 17.85
C ILE A 440 1.64 -6.89 18.34
N LYS A 441 1.08 -6.39 19.43
CA LYS A 441 1.45 -5.09 20.00
C LYS A 441 2.93 -5.03 20.34
N GLU A 442 3.47 -6.05 21.02
CA GLU A 442 4.90 -6.07 21.39
C GLU A 442 5.82 -6.24 20.18
N LEU A 443 5.40 -6.98 19.15
CA LEU A 443 6.15 -7.08 17.89
C LEU A 443 6.15 -5.77 17.10
N GLU A 444 5.02 -5.04 17.09
CA GLU A 444 4.93 -3.69 16.51
C GLU A 444 5.79 -2.70 17.29
N LEU A 445 5.79 -2.78 18.63
CA LEU A 445 6.69 -1.99 19.48
C LEU A 445 8.16 -2.32 19.21
N ALA A 446 8.53 -3.61 19.07
CA ALA A 446 9.90 -3.99 18.72
C ALA A 446 10.31 -3.44 17.35
N LEU A 447 9.38 -3.45 16.38
CA LEU A 447 9.59 -2.82 15.09
C LEU A 447 9.80 -1.31 15.23
N GLU A 448 8.99 -0.62 16.04
CA GLU A 448 9.18 0.79 16.39
C GLU A 448 10.53 1.05 17.07
N GLN A 449 10.96 0.22 18.02
CA GLN A 449 12.25 0.38 18.70
C GLN A 449 13.45 0.22 17.75
N GLU A 450 13.37 -0.68 16.76
CA GLU A 450 14.38 -0.73 15.67
C GLU A 450 14.47 0.58 14.91
N TRP A 451 13.32 1.22 14.66
CA TRP A 451 13.30 2.54 14.08
C TRP A 451 13.90 3.56 15.05
N LEU A 452 13.71 3.38 16.37
CA LEU A 452 14.20 4.29 17.42
C LEU A 452 15.70 4.18 17.78
N SER A 453 16.37 3.06 17.52
CA SER A 453 17.79 2.90 17.91
C SER A 453 18.81 3.22 16.84
N LYS A 454 18.39 3.01 15.59
CA LYS A 454 19.08 3.53 14.42
C LYS A 454 19.14 5.06 14.50
N LEU A 455 18.34 5.67 15.37
CA LEU A 455 18.44 7.08 15.78
C LEU A 455 19.64 7.40 16.67
N GLU A 456 19.94 6.53 17.63
CA GLU A 456 20.91 6.81 18.70
C GLU A 456 22.34 6.42 18.32
N ASN A 457 22.53 5.35 17.54
CA ASN A 457 23.85 4.83 17.15
C ASN A 457 24.48 5.52 15.92
N GLY A 458 24.18 6.80 15.73
CA GLY A 458 25.02 7.70 14.92
C GLY A 458 24.70 7.79 13.43
N LYS A 459 23.50 7.37 13.01
CA LYS A 459 22.80 7.86 11.81
C LYS A 459 21.44 7.18 11.74
N VAL A 460 20.36 7.94 11.93
CA VAL A 460 19.03 7.85 11.26
C VAL A 460 17.92 8.40 12.18
N CYS A 461 16.66 8.26 11.78
CA CYS A 461 15.57 9.21 11.88
C CYS A 461 14.24 8.53 12.28
N GLU A 462 13.43 9.13 13.16
CA GLU A 462 12.29 8.46 13.81
C GLU A 462 11.06 8.53 12.92
N ILE A 463 10.33 7.44 12.64
CA ILE A 463 9.13 7.55 11.78
C ILE A 463 7.84 7.23 12.47
N VAL A 464 6.90 8.16 12.34
CA VAL A 464 5.49 7.93 12.67
C VAL A 464 4.75 7.55 11.40
N SER A 465 4.07 6.40 11.43
CA SER A 465 3.23 5.93 10.34
C SER A 465 2.21 6.99 9.92
N ALA A 466 1.97 7.10 8.62
CA ALA A 466 0.97 8.00 8.07
C ALA A 466 -0.43 7.79 8.69
N ILE A 467 -0.75 6.58 9.14
CA ILE A 467 -2.05 6.22 9.72
C ILE A 467 -2.18 6.70 11.17
N GLU A 468 -1.08 6.77 11.91
CA GLU A 468 -1.10 7.30 13.28
C GLU A 468 -1.16 8.83 13.33
N CYS A 469 -0.74 9.46 12.24
CA CYS A 469 -0.74 10.90 12.05
C CYS A 469 -1.98 11.46 11.33
N ILE A 470 -2.72 10.64 10.58
CA ILE A 470 -3.79 11.11 9.68
C ILE A 470 -5.06 10.32 9.93
N SER A 471 -6.12 11.03 10.34
CA SER A 471 -7.48 10.49 10.45
C SER A 471 -8.10 10.26 9.07
N ALA A 472 -7.70 9.19 8.38
CA ALA A 472 -8.21 8.79 7.07
C ALA A 472 -8.44 7.27 6.98
N ASP A 473 -9.35 6.85 6.11
CA ASP A 473 -9.59 5.43 5.82
C ASP A 473 -8.34 4.77 5.23
N SER A 474 -7.93 3.65 5.83
CA SER A 474 -6.75 2.87 5.44
C SER A 474 -7.08 1.81 4.39
N PHE A 475 -6.12 1.51 3.52
CA PHE A 475 -6.17 0.39 2.58
C PHE A 475 -4.84 -0.36 2.60
N LEU A 476 -4.89 -1.67 2.34
CA LEU A 476 -3.73 -2.54 2.10
C LEU A 476 -3.44 -2.53 0.60
N PRO A 477 -2.32 -1.94 0.13
CA PRO A 477 -1.96 -1.99 -1.29
C PRO A 477 -1.19 -3.28 -1.60
N ASP A 478 -1.66 -4.05 -2.58
CA ASP A 478 -1.06 -5.33 -2.99
C ASP A 478 0.25 -5.20 -3.81
N ASN A 479 0.72 -3.98 -4.13
CA ASN A 479 1.78 -3.72 -5.13
C ASN A 479 2.79 -2.61 -4.74
N ILE A 480 3.14 -2.45 -3.46
CA ILE A 480 4.21 -1.50 -3.06
C ILE A 480 5.38 -2.29 -2.49
N GLU A 481 6.51 -2.25 -3.19
CA GLU A 481 7.75 -2.84 -2.72
C GLU A 481 8.33 -2.04 -1.55
N ASN A 482 8.71 -2.77 -0.49
CA ASN A 482 9.47 -2.30 0.68
C ASN A 482 8.88 -1.15 1.53
N PRO A 483 7.57 -1.07 1.84
CA PRO A 483 7.08 -0.13 2.83
C PRO A 483 7.56 -0.53 4.24
N ARG A 484 7.92 0.46 5.06
CA ARG A 484 8.33 0.29 6.47
C ARG A 484 7.16 -0.08 7.38
N PHE A 485 5.96 0.37 7.05
CA PHE A 485 4.71 -0.02 7.72
C PHE A 485 3.87 -0.93 6.83
N THR A 486 3.15 -1.86 7.46
CA THR A 486 2.21 -2.79 6.80
C THR A 486 1.03 -2.10 6.12
N ASN A 487 0.75 -0.84 6.46
CA ASN A 487 -0.30 -0.03 5.88
C ASN A 487 0.27 1.34 5.48
N VAL A 488 -0.02 1.80 4.26
CA VAL A 488 0.39 3.13 3.75
C VAL A 488 -0.82 3.85 3.18
N LEU A 489 -0.85 5.18 3.24
CA LEU A 489 -2.00 5.95 2.77
C LEU A 489 -1.89 6.25 1.27
N ARG A 490 -2.88 5.79 0.51
CA ARG A 490 -2.98 6.02 -0.95
C ARG A 490 -3.84 7.24 -1.24
N GLY A 491 -3.33 8.18 -2.03
CA GLY A 491 -4.13 9.26 -2.63
C GLY A 491 -4.57 10.39 -1.68
N VAL A 492 -4.26 10.30 -0.39
CA VAL A 492 -4.52 11.35 0.62
C VAL A 492 -3.83 12.67 0.24
N ILE A 493 -2.67 12.58 -0.38
CA ILE A 493 -1.82 13.73 -0.72
C ILE A 493 -2.46 14.67 -1.78
N HIS A 494 -3.42 14.18 -2.57
CA HIS A 494 -4.04 14.98 -3.62
C HIS A 494 -5.01 16.03 -3.08
N ASN A 495 -5.76 15.78 -2.01
CA ASN A 495 -6.82 16.68 -1.55
C ASN A 495 -6.37 17.66 -0.46
N GLY A 496 -5.07 17.69 -0.15
CA GLY A 496 -4.56 18.30 1.06
C GLY A 496 -4.90 17.44 2.27
N PHE A 497 -4.04 17.46 3.27
CA PHE A 497 -4.19 16.63 4.44
C PHE A 497 -3.54 17.30 5.64
N LYS A 498 -4.00 16.92 6.82
CA LYS A 498 -3.41 17.37 8.08
C LYS A 498 -2.73 16.18 8.73
N VAL A 499 -1.54 16.43 9.23
CA VAL A 499 -0.72 15.46 9.95
C VAL A 499 -0.61 15.94 11.37
N GLU A 500 -1.11 15.14 12.30
CA GLU A 500 -0.82 15.31 13.72
C GLU A 500 0.57 14.74 14.01
N VAL A 501 1.52 15.63 14.31
CA VAL A 501 2.89 15.24 14.63
C VAL A 501 2.98 15.01 16.13
N LYS A 502 3.06 13.73 16.53
CA LYS A 502 3.19 13.33 17.93
C LYS A 502 4.66 13.28 18.33
N THR A 503 5.05 14.13 19.28
CA THR A 503 6.46 14.26 19.69
C THR A 503 6.78 13.55 21.01
N LYS A 504 5.77 12.91 21.61
CA LYS A 504 5.87 12.17 22.87
C LYS A 504 6.88 11.02 22.87
N PHE A 505 7.30 10.57 21.69
CA PHE A 505 8.24 9.47 21.50
C PHE A 505 9.68 9.95 21.23
N LEU A 506 9.89 11.24 20.96
CA LEU A 506 11.21 11.78 20.59
C LEU A 506 12.09 11.99 21.81
N SER A 507 13.39 11.70 21.67
CA SER A 507 14.37 11.95 22.72
C SER A 507 14.45 13.45 23.07
N PRO A 508 14.33 13.84 24.36
CA PRO A 508 14.23 15.23 24.75
C PRO A 508 15.57 15.95 24.60
N LYS A 509 15.51 17.26 24.28
CA LYS A 509 16.65 18.17 24.08
C LYS A 509 17.48 17.90 22.81
N ILE A 510 17.01 17.06 21.91
CA ILE A 510 17.60 16.86 20.58
C ILE A 510 16.89 17.77 19.58
N VAL A 511 17.64 18.31 18.61
CA VAL A 511 17.07 19.04 17.47
C VAL A 511 16.76 18.03 16.37
N TYR A 512 15.52 17.94 15.94
CA TYR A 512 15.07 17.07 14.87
C TYR A 512 14.63 17.88 13.66
N THR A 513 14.98 17.40 12.47
CA THR A 513 14.25 17.68 11.23
C THR A 513 12.97 16.84 11.21
N VAL A 514 11.88 17.37 10.70
CA VAL A 514 10.61 16.68 10.43
C VAL A 514 10.52 16.48 8.94
N ASN A 515 10.38 15.26 8.46
CA ASN A 515 10.45 14.95 7.05
C ASN A 515 9.24 14.12 6.62
N LEU A 516 8.62 14.43 5.50
CA LEU A 516 7.54 13.60 4.95
C LEU A 516 8.14 12.50 4.09
N VAL A 517 7.75 11.23 4.33
CA VAL A 517 8.22 10.09 3.54
C VAL A 517 7.11 9.54 2.66
N PHE A 518 7.38 9.45 1.37
CA PHE A 518 6.40 9.06 0.37
C PHE A 518 7.06 8.35 -0.82
N LYS A 519 6.26 7.60 -1.58
CA LYS A 519 6.66 6.95 -2.84
C LYS A 519 5.63 7.28 -3.90
N HIS A 520 6.00 7.16 -5.16
CA HIS A 520 5.09 7.49 -6.25
C HIS A 520 5.19 6.53 -7.44
N SER A 521 4.09 6.32 -8.17
CA SER A 521 3.99 5.30 -9.23
C SER A 521 4.56 5.71 -10.61
N GLY A 522 5.31 6.82 -10.72
CA GLY A 522 5.91 7.30 -11.97
C GLY A 522 7.32 6.77 -12.22
N ALA A 523 7.66 6.49 -13.48
CA ALA A 523 9.02 6.17 -13.93
C ALA A 523 9.84 7.47 -14.09
N ASP A 524 10.88 7.62 -13.27
CA ASP A 524 11.94 8.65 -13.32
C ASP A 524 11.53 10.08 -13.69
N HIS A 525 11.18 10.86 -12.67
CA HIS A 525 11.41 12.30 -12.69
C HIS A 525 12.20 12.69 -11.44
N GLY A 526 13.50 12.92 -11.64
CA GLY A 526 14.36 13.55 -10.65
C GLY A 526 13.78 14.87 -10.17
N THR A 527 13.70 14.97 -8.84
CA THR A 527 13.88 16.16 -8.00
C THR A 527 13.13 17.44 -8.39
N HIS A 528 11.88 17.55 -7.90
CA HIS A 528 11.36 18.66 -7.08
C HIS A 528 9.85 18.47 -6.94
N ILE A 529 9.38 17.96 -5.79
CA ILE A 529 7.96 17.88 -5.46
C ILE A 529 7.71 18.90 -4.33
N PRO A 530 7.25 20.13 -4.64
CA PRO A 530 7.00 21.14 -3.64
C PRO A 530 5.79 20.77 -2.78
N PHE A 531 6.06 20.25 -1.59
CA PHE A 531 5.04 20.23 -0.55
C PHE A 531 4.92 21.64 0.00
N LYS A 532 3.75 22.25 -0.19
CA LYS A 532 3.34 23.45 0.53
C LYS A 532 2.69 23.03 1.83
N PHE A 533 3.26 23.44 2.95
CA PHE A 533 2.77 23.09 4.27
C PHE A 533 2.81 24.29 5.21
N LYS A 534 2.04 24.22 6.29
CA LYS A 534 2.01 25.24 7.35
C LYS A 534 1.96 24.55 8.71
N LEU A 535 2.75 25.03 9.65
CA LEU A 535 2.71 24.57 11.04
C LEU A 535 1.58 25.26 11.80
N GLU A 536 1.05 24.57 12.81
CA GLU A 536 0.06 25.11 13.72
C GLU A 536 0.54 26.42 14.38
N GLY A 537 -0.27 27.47 14.25
CA GLY A 537 0.06 28.81 14.75
C GLY A 537 0.78 29.74 13.76
N GLU A 538 1.27 29.25 12.62
CA GLU A 538 1.91 30.10 11.61
C GLU A 538 0.89 30.85 10.75
N GLY A 539 1.23 32.07 10.29
CA GLY A 539 0.34 32.88 9.43
C GLY A 539 0.42 32.53 7.94
N HIS A 540 1.49 31.85 7.49
CA HIS A 540 1.85 31.68 6.08
C HIS A 540 2.25 30.24 5.78
N TYR A 541 2.18 29.83 4.51
CA TYR A 541 2.62 28.51 4.05
C TYR A 541 4.10 28.55 3.63
N SER A 542 4.84 27.52 4.03
CA SER A 542 6.22 27.26 3.65
C SER A 542 6.26 26.26 2.48
N ASN A 543 7.25 26.41 1.61
CA ASN A 543 7.54 25.43 0.55
C ASN A 543 8.77 24.64 0.95
N SER A 544 8.74 23.32 0.80
CA SER A 544 9.95 22.52 0.79
C SER A 544 10.25 22.02 -0.61
N TYR A 545 11.52 22.07 -1.02
CA TYR A 545 11.95 21.72 -2.38
C TYR A 545 12.96 20.57 -2.41
N VAL A 546 13.62 20.26 -1.29
CA VAL A 546 14.72 19.29 -1.28
C VAL A 546 14.16 17.89 -1.06
N VAL A 547 14.24 17.04 -2.09
CA VAL A 547 13.79 15.65 -2.03
C VAL A 547 15.01 14.73 -1.97
N HIS A 548 15.13 13.97 -0.89
CA HIS A 548 16.17 12.96 -0.69
C HIS A 548 15.63 11.57 -1.05
N VAL A 549 16.35 10.82 -1.89
CA VAL A 549 16.04 9.42 -2.20
C VAL A 549 16.73 8.52 -1.18
N ARG A 550 15.96 7.69 -0.47
CA ARG A 550 16.46 6.72 0.51
C ARG A 550 16.99 5.46 -0.21
N GLU A 551 17.82 4.69 0.49
CA GLU A 551 18.44 3.46 -0.05
C GLU A 551 17.40 2.39 -0.45
N ASP A 552 16.21 2.40 0.16
CA ASP A 552 15.08 1.51 -0.14
C ASP A 552 14.14 2.05 -1.24
N GLY A 553 14.53 3.14 -1.91
CA GLY A 553 13.78 3.75 -3.02
C GLY A 553 12.62 4.65 -2.61
N TRP A 554 12.45 4.96 -1.32
CA TRP A 554 11.47 5.95 -0.86
C TRP A 554 11.99 7.39 -0.96
N LEU A 555 11.09 8.34 -1.18
CA LEU A 555 11.39 9.77 -1.24
C LEU A 555 11.11 10.42 0.11
N MET A 556 11.95 11.38 0.49
CA MET A 556 11.82 12.15 1.72
C MET A 556 11.95 13.63 1.46
N ILE A 557 11.14 14.45 2.13
CA ILE A 557 11.24 15.90 2.07
C ILE A 557 11.27 16.53 3.47
N GLU A 558 12.28 17.35 3.75
CA GLU A 558 12.41 18.06 5.03
C GLU A 558 11.41 19.21 5.11
N LEU A 559 10.66 19.32 6.20
CA LEU A 559 9.61 20.30 6.42
C LEU A 559 10.02 21.34 7.47
N HIS A 560 10.49 20.89 8.63
CA HIS A 560 10.71 21.79 9.76
C HIS A 560 11.81 21.26 10.68
N GLN A 561 12.43 22.14 11.46
CA GLN A 561 13.38 21.76 12.49
C GLN A 561 12.91 22.24 13.85
N PHE A 562 12.90 21.37 14.86
CA PHE A 562 12.52 21.76 16.21
C PHE A 562 13.33 21.03 17.27
N THR A 563 13.42 21.61 18.46
CA THR A 563 14.05 20.97 19.62
C THR A 563 13.00 20.24 20.45
N SER A 564 13.13 18.92 20.57
CA SER A 564 12.24 18.11 21.41
C SER A 564 12.32 18.56 22.88
N ARG A 565 11.18 18.70 23.57
CA ARG A 565 11.08 19.05 24.99
C ARG A 565 10.31 17.96 25.74
N LYS A 566 10.63 17.72 27.02
CA LYS A 566 10.03 16.68 27.91
C LYS A 566 8.49 16.77 28.12
N ARG A 567 7.78 17.67 27.43
CA ARG A 567 6.32 17.77 27.43
C ARG A 567 5.87 17.82 25.98
N ALA A 568 4.99 16.88 25.61
CA ALA A 568 4.39 16.72 24.28
C ALA A 568 4.11 18.08 23.63
N HIS A 569 4.99 18.49 22.70
CA HIS A 569 4.68 19.54 21.74
C HIS A 569 4.12 18.81 20.54
N ASP A 570 2.92 18.26 20.69
CA ASP A 570 2.22 17.76 19.53
C ASP A 570 1.76 18.98 18.73
N PHE A 571 1.95 18.95 17.42
CA PHE A 571 1.58 20.07 16.56
C PHE A 571 1.04 19.56 15.24
N MET A 572 0.11 20.32 14.67
CA MET A 572 -0.45 20.00 13.37
C MET A 572 0.40 20.58 12.24
N ILE A 573 0.65 19.76 11.22
CA ILE A 573 1.12 20.23 9.91
C ILE A 573 -0.04 20.14 8.93
N GLU A 574 -0.40 21.27 8.32
CA GLU A 574 -1.40 21.35 7.28
C GLU A 574 -0.73 21.42 5.91
N PHE A 575 -0.94 20.39 5.08
CA PHE A 575 -0.44 20.33 3.71
C PHE A 575 -1.51 20.80 2.74
N LEU A 576 -1.13 21.69 1.84
CA LEU A 576 -1.99 22.05 0.73
C LEU A 576 -2.08 20.89 -0.28
N PRO A 577 -3.20 20.81 -1.02
CA PRO A 577 -3.35 19.87 -2.13
C PRO A 577 -2.18 19.94 -3.12
N LEU A 578 -1.53 18.82 -3.43
CA LEU A 578 -0.39 18.71 -4.38
C LEU A 578 -0.74 18.97 -5.86
N PHE A 579 -1.91 19.55 -6.17
CA PHE A 579 -2.42 19.72 -7.53
C PHE A 579 -1.59 20.67 -8.41
N GLU A 580 -0.55 21.30 -7.88
CA GLU A 580 0.26 22.30 -8.57
C GLU A 580 1.49 21.74 -9.31
N ILE A 581 2.04 20.55 -8.96
CA ILE A 581 3.38 20.15 -9.47
C ILE A 581 3.48 18.74 -10.11
N THR A 582 2.44 17.89 -10.04
CA THR A 582 2.60 16.46 -10.42
C THR A 582 1.55 15.98 -11.44
N SER A 583 1.97 15.14 -12.40
CA SER A 583 1.09 14.58 -13.44
C SER A 583 0.01 13.70 -12.80
N SER A 584 -1.27 13.91 -13.16
CA SER A 584 -2.48 13.27 -12.60
C SER A 584 -2.63 11.75 -12.80
N ARG A 585 -1.56 11.03 -13.10
CA ARG A 585 -1.49 9.57 -13.27
C ARG A 585 -0.31 8.99 -12.46
N VAL A 586 0.22 9.79 -11.53
CA VAL A 586 1.21 9.39 -10.54
C VAL A 586 0.48 9.27 -9.21
N GLU A 587 0.36 8.04 -8.72
CA GLU A 587 -0.22 7.79 -7.41
C GLU A 587 0.84 8.05 -6.36
N TYR A 588 0.46 8.75 -5.30
CA TYR A 588 1.30 8.99 -4.15
C TYR A 588 0.89 8.06 -3.01
N PHE A 589 1.91 7.41 -2.44
CA PHE A 589 1.82 6.57 -1.27
C PHE A 589 2.56 7.26 -0.15
N LEU A 590 1.84 7.60 0.91
CA LEU A 590 2.43 8.21 2.09
C LEU A 590 2.74 7.13 3.11
N GLU A 591 4.02 7.03 3.48
CA GLU A 591 4.49 6.09 4.49
C GLU A 591 4.41 6.69 5.89
N GLY A 592 4.79 7.97 6.05
CA GLY A 592 4.78 8.61 7.36
C GLY A 592 5.61 9.88 7.45
N ILE A 593 5.91 10.29 8.68
CA ILE A 593 6.77 11.42 9.03
C ILE A 593 8.06 10.90 9.65
N GLU A 594 9.22 11.19 9.06
CA GLU A 594 10.58 10.87 9.50
C GLU A 594 11.28 12.02 10.21
N PHE A 595 11.80 11.78 11.41
CA PHE A 595 12.41 12.77 12.28
C PHE A 595 13.92 12.56 12.32
N ARG A 596 14.74 13.30 11.55
CA ARG A 596 16.21 13.09 11.62
C ARG A 596 16.85 14.00 12.66
N PRO A 597 17.63 13.49 13.63
CA PRO A 597 18.38 14.33 14.54
C PRO A 597 19.46 15.14 13.78
N ILE A 598 19.61 16.41 14.14
CA ILE A 598 20.66 17.30 13.62
C ILE A 598 21.77 17.33 14.66
N GLU A 599 22.94 16.78 14.30
CA GLU A 599 24.11 16.81 15.17
C GLU A 599 24.63 18.25 15.35
N ASN A 600 24.26 18.89 16.46
CA ASN A 600 25.02 20.03 16.97
C ASN A 600 26.19 19.50 17.81
N PHE A 601 27.36 19.31 17.19
CA PHE A 601 28.61 19.19 17.93
C PHE A 601 28.86 20.48 18.74
N LYS A 602 28.59 20.44 20.04
CA LYS A 602 29.37 21.19 21.03
C LYS A 602 29.70 20.30 22.21
N VAL A 603 30.91 19.76 22.16
CA VAL A 603 31.72 19.51 23.35
C VAL A 603 31.80 20.82 24.13
N ILE A 604 31.01 20.96 25.21
CA ILE A 604 31.36 21.83 26.34
C ILE A 604 31.01 21.06 27.62
N ASN A 605 31.87 20.12 27.97
CA ASN A 605 32.19 19.84 29.36
C ASN A 605 33.67 20.16 29.55
N GLN A 606 34.01 21.45 29.58
CA GLN A 606 35.15 21.91 30.35
C GLN A 606 34.70 22.96 31.35
N LYS A 607 35.13 22.70 32.58
CA LYS A 607 34.99 23.52 33.78
C LYS A 607 35.42 24.98 33.52
N ALA A 608 34.63 25.90 34.08
CA ALA A 608 34.99 27.20 34.66
C ALA A 608 36.17 27.99 34.04
N THR A 609 35.89 29.20 33.55
CA THR A 609 36.25 30.48 34.23
C THR A 609 35.88 31.70 33.37
N SER A 610 35.38 32.75 34.04
CA SER A 610 35.32 34.18 33.72
C SER A 610 35.68 34.70 32.31
N GLY A 611 34.80 35.52 31.71
CA GLY A 611 35.20 36.52 30.71
C GLY A 611 34.12 36.96 29.72
N SER A 612 33.53 38.13 29.99
CA SER A 612 32.97 39.18 29.11
C SER A 612 32.72 38.95 27.59
N LEU A 613 31.51 39.38 27.15
CA LEU A 613 31.16 40.14 25.92
C LEU A 613 31.64 39.62 24.53
N GLU A 614 30.72 39.29 23.61
CA GLU A 614 30.15 40.20 22.59
C GLU A 614 29.25 39.45 21.56
N LEU A 615 28.20 40.15 21.10
CA LEU A 615 27.28 39.73 20.03
C LEU A 615 27.93 39.91 18.65
N ALA A 616 27.82 38.93 17.77
CA ALA A 616 28.02 39.11 16.33
C ALA A 616 26.82 38.60 15.54
N ARG A 617 26.10 39.56 14.93
CA ARG A 617 25.16 39.36 13.82
C ARG A 617 25.93 38.98 12.56
N PHE A 618 25.40 38.08 11.74
CA PHE A 618 25.67 38.07 10.31
C PHE A 618 24.34 37.95 9.54
N ASN A 619 23.97 39.06 8.91
CA ASN A 619 23.13 39.11 7.72
C ASN A 619 23.89 38.45 6.58
N LEU A 620 23.19 37.78 5.65
CA LEU A 620 23.55 37.76 4.23
C LEU A 620 22.26 37.58 3.41
N LEU A 621 21.84 38.69 2.81
CA LEU A 621 21.17 38.74 1.51
C LEU A 621 22.28 38.61 0.45
N ASP A 622 22.08 37.75 -0.54
CA ASP A 622 22.17 38.06 -1.97
C ASP A 622 21.48 36.95 -2.78
#